data_AF-A0AAE1F281-F1
#
_entry.id   AF-A0AAE1F281-F1
#
_cell.length_a   1.000
_cell.length_b   1.000
_cell.length_c   1.000
_cell.angle_alpha   90.00
_cell.angle_beta   90.00
_cell.angle_gamma   90.00
#
_symmetry.space_group_name_H-M   'P 1'
#
loop_
_entity.id
_entity.type
_entity.pdbx_description
1 polymer ?
#
loop_
_entity_poly.entity_id
_entity_poly.type
_entity_poly.pdbx_seq_one_letter_code
_entity_poly.pdbx_strand_id
1 'polypeptide(L)'
;MPTENRCIERFVFNTWQQQPGEPVAEFVADLLRLASTCQFEKLTPENVNDELSLGKLVCGLPDSAVRHRLLEEGNNLTLDKAITIVQCAEQVA
;
A
#
# COMPACT_ATOMS: atom_id res chain seq x y z
N MET A 1 -14.08 -16.72 20.08
CA MET A 1 -13.41 -15.50 19.56
C MET A 1 -14.16 -15.08 18.31
N PRO A 2 -14.40 -13.78 18.05
CA PRO A 2 -15.08 -13.41 16.82
C PRO A 2 -14.20 -13.89 15.66
N THR A 3 -14.79 -14.70 14.79
CA THR A 3 -14.14 -15.28 13.63
C THR A 3 -13.65 -14.14 12.75
N GLU A 4 -12.34 -13.98 12.66
CA GLU A 4 -11.66 -13.01 11.79
C GLU A 4 -12.25 -13.12 10.37
N ASN A 5 -13.04 -12.13 9.96
CA ASN A 5 -13.73 -12.16 8.68
C ASN A 5 -12.79 -11.66 7.59
N ARG A 6 -12.05 -12.60 6.99
CA ARG A 6 -11.06 -12.29 5.94
C ARG A 6 -11.65 -11.55 4.74
N CYS A 7 -12.93 -11.74 4.44
CA CYS A 7 -13.59 -11.00 3.36
C CYS A 7 -13.69 -9.50 3.71
N ILE A 8 -13.94 -9.16 4.97
CA ILE A 8 -13.94 -7.77 5.44
C ILE A 8 -12.53 -7.20 5.41
N GLU A 9 -11.54 -7.89 5.96
CA GLU A 9 -10.14 -7.41 5.96
C GLU A 9 -9.64 -7.13 4.53
N ARG A 10 -9.89 -8.07 3.60
CA ARG A 10 -9.51 -7.91 2.20
C ARG A 10 -10.31 -6.82 1.51
N PHE A 11 -11.58 -6.63 1.85
CA PHE A 11 -12.36 -5.50 1.36
C PHE A 11 -11.71 -4.19 1.79
N VAL A 12 -11.45 -4.02 3.09
CA VAL A 12 -10.82 -2.83 3.66
C VAL A 12 -9.46 -2.55 3.02
N PHE A 13 -8.59 -3.56 2.90
CA PHE A 13 -7.30 -3.45 2.21
C PHE A 13 -7.47 -2.98 0.76
N ASN A 14 -8.43 -3.56 0.02
CA ASN A 14 -8.60 -3.25 -1.39
C ASN A 14 -9.21 -1.86 -1.64
N THR A 15 -9.94 -1.32 -0.66
CA THR A 15 -10.56 0.01 -0.70
C THR A 15 -9.79 1.05 0.11
N TRP A 16 -8.63 0.70 0.67
CA TRP A 16 -7.82 1.64 1.46
C TRP A 16 -7.30 2.76 0.56
N GLN A 17 -7.46 3.99 1.01
CA GLN A 17 -7.09 5.22 0.30
C GLN A 17 -6.62 6.23 1.34
N GLN A 18 -5.56 6.98 1.03
CA GLN A 18 -5.08 8.05 1.90
C GLN A 18 -6.18 9.12 2.01
N GLN A 19 -6.52 9.49 3.24
CA GLN A 19 -7.53 10.50 3.52
C GLN A 19 -6.96 11.91 3.36
N PRO A 20 -7.80 12.92 3.08
CA PRO A 20 -7.35 14.31 3.06
C PRO A 20 -6.69 14.72 4.38
N GLY A 21 -5.42 15.12 4.32
CA GLY A 21 -4.63 15.52 5.49
C GLY A 21 -4.05 14.36 6.32
N GLU A 22 -4.24 13.11 5.90
CA GLU A 22 -3.55 11.96 6.50
C GLU A 22 -2.08 11.96 6.07
N PRO A 23 -1.11 11.86 7.00
CA PRO A 23 0.30 11.71 6.65
C PRO A 23 0.55 10.42 5.87
N VAL A 24 1.39 10.48 4.83
CA VAL A 24 1.68 9.33 3.97
C VAL A 24 2.31 8.18 4.75
N ALA A 25 3.08 8.50 5.81
CA ALA A 25 3.66 7.52 6.70
C ALA A 25 2.60 6.71 7.46
N GLU A 26 1.52 7.35 7.92
CA GLU A 26 0.41 6.69 8.61
C GLU A 26 -0.38 5.82 7.62
N PHE A 27 -0.70 6.35 6.44
CA PHE A 27 -1.35 5.62 5.37
C PHE A 27 -0.59 4.33 5.00
N VAL A 28 0.73 4.43 4.80
CA VAL A 28 1.61 3.28 4.50
C VAL A 28 1.60 2.27 5.64
N ALA A 29 1.77 2.73 6.89
CA ALA A 29 1.82 1.85 8.04
C ALA A 29 0.52 1.03 8.19
N ASP A 30 -0.63 1.68 8.03
CA ASP A 30 -1.92 1.01 8.08
C ASP A 30 -2.15 0.08 6.89
N LEU A 31 -1.73 0.46 5.69
CA LEU A 31 -1.79 -0.41 4.50
C LEU A 31 -1.02 -1.72 4.72
N LEU A 32 0.21 -1.64 5.22
CA LEU A 32 1.04 -2.82 5.49
C LEU A 32 0.46 -3.69 6.62
N ARG A 33 -0.10 -3.05 7.65
CA ARG A 33 -0.81 -3.74 8.73
C ARG A 33 -2.02 -4.50 8.19
N LEU A 34 -2.85 -3.88 7.35
CA LEU A 34 -4.00 -4.53 6.70
C LEU A 34 -3.59 -5.67 5.77
N ALA A 35 -2.48 -5.53 5.03
CA ALA A 35 -1.95 -6.61 4.20
C ALA A 35 -1.63 -7.86 5.05
N SER A 36 -1.04 -7.66 6.25
CA SER A 36 -0.66 -8.75 7.15
C SER A 36 -1.86 -9.52 7.73
N THR A 37 -3.02 -8.87 7.90
CA THR A 37 -4.25 -9.51 8.39
C THR A 37 -5.00 -10.27 7.29
N CYS A 38 -4.76 -9.94 6.02
CA CYS A 38 -5.43 -10.57 4.88
C CYS A 38 -4.99 -12.01 4.59
N GLN A 39 -3.84 -12.42 5.14
CA GLN A 39 -3.25 -13.75 4.99
C GLN A 39 -3.10 -14.17 3.53
N PHE A 40 -2.62 -13.28 2.64
CA PHE A 40 -2.45 -13.59 1.22
C PHE A 40 -1.34 -14.61 0.98
N GLU A 41 -0.34 -14.66 1.86
CA GLU A 41 0.76 -15.63 1.84
C GLU A 41 0.28 -17.10 1.91
N LYS A 42 -0.95 -17.35 2.38
CA LYS A 42 -1.56 -18.69 2.36
C LYS A 42 -2.11 -19.11 1.00
N LEU A 43 -2.14 -18.21 0.01
CA LEU A 43 -2.74 -18.45 -1.30
C LEU A 43 -1.72 -18.54 -2.45
N THR A 44 -0.55 -17.92 -2.30
CA THR A 44 0.41 -17.70 -3.38
C THR A 44 1.85 -17.66 -2.84
N PRO A 45 2.86 -17.86 -3.71
CA PRO A 45 4.28 -17.92 -3.30
C PRO A 45 4.80 -16.62 -2.67
N GLU A 46 6.08 -16.65 -2.29
CA GLU A 46 6.82 -15.62 -1.59
C GLU A 46 6.59 -14.20 -2.16
N ASN A 47 6.59 -13.21 -1.26
CA ASN A 47 6.46 -11.77 -1.54
C ASN A 47 5.11 -11.27 -2.09
N VAL A 48 4.05 -12.09 -2.08
CA VAL A 48 2.72 -11.62 -2.52
C VAL A 48 2.23 -10.39 -1.74
N ASN A 49 2.52 -10.31 -0.43
CA ASN A 49 2.11 -9.17 0.38
C ASN A 49 2.77 -7.87 -0.10
N ASP A 50 4.03 -7.94 -0.52
CA ASP A 50 4.77 -6.78 -1.00
C ASP A 50 4.24 -6.32 -2.35
N GLU A 51 4.02 -7.25 -3.29
CA GLU A 51 3.47 -6.94 -4.61
C GLU A 51 2.06 -6.35 -4.54
N LEU A 52 1.20 -6.92 -3.69
CA LEU A 52 -0.15 -6.39 -3.47
C LEU A 52 -0.11 -5.03 -2.78
N SER A 53 0.74 -4.86 -1.77
CA SER A 53 0.89 -3.58 -1.07
C SER A 53 1.45 -2.51 -1.99
N LEU A 54 2.39 -2.86 -2.87
CA LEU A 54 2.95 -1.95 -3.87
C LEU A 54 1.84 -1.44 -4.80
N GLY A 55 1.05 -2.35 -5.37
CA GLY A 55 -0.06 -1.97 -6.23
C GLY A 55 -1.08 -1.09 -5.49
N LYS A 56 -1.37 -1.39 -4.22
CA LYS A 56 -2.30 -0.59 -3.41
C LYS A 56 -1.75 0.76 -2.99
N LEU A 57 -0.45 0.86 -2.71
CA LEU A 57 0.21 2.12 -2.45
C LEU A 57 0.02 3.05 -3.66
N VAL A 58 0.34 2.58 -4.86
CA VAL A 58 0.21 3.39 -6.09
C VAL A 58 -1.24 3.82 -6.32
N CYS A 59 -2.22 2.92 -6.15
CA CYS A 59 -3.63 3.25 -6.36
C CYS A 59 -4.26 4.09 -5.22
N GLY A 60 -3.72 4.01 -4.00
CA GLY A 60 -4.30 4.61 -2.80
C GLY A 60 -3.83 6.03 -2.50
N LEU A 61 -2.77 6.50 -3.16
CA LEU A 61 -2.30 7.88 -3.05
C LEU A 61 -3.24 8.82 -3.82
N PRO A 62 -3.54 10.03 -3.32
CA PRO A 62 -4.41 10.99 -3.97
C PRO A 62 -3.64 11.81 -5.02
N ASP A 63 -2.35 12.07 -4.79
CA ASP A 63 -1.50 12.89 -5.64
C ASP A 63 -1.11 12.16 -6.95
N SER A 64 -1.64 12.65 -8.07
CA SER A 64 -1.34 12.13 -9.40
C SER A 64 0.12 12.27 -9.83
N ALA A 65 0.82 13.33 -9.38
CA ALA A 65 2.22 13.55 -9.73
C ALA A 65 3.13 12.52 -9.03
N VAL A 66 2.86 12.25 -7.75
CA VAL A 66 3.56 11.18 -7.02
C VAL A 66 3.28 9.82 -7.63
N ARG A 67 2.01 9.52 -7.98
CA ARG A 67 1.67 8.27 -8.70
C ARG A 67 2.41 8.15 -10.03
N HIS A 68 2.50 9.22 -10.81
CA HIS A 68 3.23 9.21 -12.09
C HIS A 68 4.71 8.88 -11.88
N ARG A 69 5.35 9.54 -10.92
CA ARG A 69 6.76 9.30 -10.58
C ARG A 69 7.01 7.85 -10.16
N LEU A 70 6.10 7.23 -9.41
CA LEU A 70 6.20 5.81 -9.06
C LEU A 70 6.11 4.93 -10.31
N LEU A 71 5.18 5.22 -11.22
CA LEU A 71 4.98 4.43 -12.45
C LEU A 71 6.16 4.52 -13.43
N GLU A 72 6.90 5.63 -13.43
CA GLU A 72 8.12 5.79 -14.24
C GLU A 72 9.25 4.82 -13.86
N GLU A 73 9.26 4.31 -12.63
CA GLU A 73 10.26 3.33 -12.17
C GLU A 73 10.10 1.95 -12.84
N GLY A 74 8.91 1.64 -13.38
CA GLY A 74 8.61 0.42 -14.11
C GLY A 74 8.97 -0.85 -13.33
N ASN A 75 9.68 -1.77 -13.98
CA ASN A 75 10.07 -3.07 -13.39
C ASN A 75 11.07 -2.97 -12.23
N ASN A 76 11.65 -1.79 -11.99
CA ASN A 76 12.58 -1.57 -10.88
C ASN A 76 11.87 -1.05 -9.62
N LEU A 77 10.55 -0.87 -9.68
CA LEU A 77 9.76 -0.42 -8.55
C LEU A 77 9.54 -1.57 -7.57
N THR A 78 10.13 -1.46 -6.39
CA THR A 78 9.86 -2.35 -5.24
C THR A 78 9.04 -1.62 -4.19
N LEU A 79 8.43 -2.35 -3.26
CA LEU A 79 7.69 -1.75 -2.14
C LEU A 79 8.56 -0.76 -1.34
N ASP A 80 9.76 -1.15 -0.91
CA ASP A 80 10.70 -0.27 -0.20
C ASP A 80 11.04 1.01 -0.98
N LYS A 81 11.28 0.87 -2.29
CA LYS A 81 11.57 2.02 -3.15
C LYS A 81 10.38 2.95 -3.23
N ALA A 82 9.17 2.40 -3.38
CA ALA A 82 7.94 3.16 -3.45
C ALA A 82 7.68 3.92 -2.14
N ILE A 83 7.86 3.26 -0.98
CA ILE A 83 7.74 3.88 0.35
C ILE A 83 8.72 5.06 0.48
N THR A 84 9.96 4.87 0.05
CA THR A 84 10.98 5.93 0.08
C THR A 84 10.57 7.12 -0.78
N ILE A 85 10.10 6.88 -2.01
CA ILE A 85 9.68 7.94 -2.94
C ILE A 85 8.52 8.75 -2.35
N VAL A 86 7.50 8.09 -1.80
CA VAL A 86 6.31 8.79 -1.29
C VAL A 86 6.61 9.60 -0.03
N GLN A 87 7.45 9.07 0.88
CA GLN A 87 7.88 9.79 2.08
C GLN A 87 8.74 11.01 1.73
N CYS A 88 9.63 10.90 0.75
CA CYS A 88 10.40 12.05 0.28
C CYS A 88 9.53 13.10 -0.41
N ALA A 89 8.47 12.70 -1.11
CA ALA A 89 7.57 13.64 -1.78
C ALA A 89 6.76 14.48 -0.78
N GLU A 90 6.31 13.88 0.33
CA GLU A 90 5.57 14.60 1.38
C GLU A 90 6.45 15.66 2.10
N GLN A 91 7.75 15.40 2.27
CA GLN A 91 8.68 16.37 2.89
C GLN A 91 8.94 17.62 2.04
N VAL A 92 8.60 17.57 0.75
CA VAL A 92 8.85 18.66 -0.22
C VAL A 92 7.57 19.47 -0.50
N ALA A 93 6.43 19.06 0.08
CA ALA A 93 5.11 19.66 -0.12
C ALA A 93 4.77 20.79 0.88
#